data_AF-A0A0G4M728-F1
#
_entry.id   AF-A0A0G4M728-F1
#
_cell.length_a   1.000
_cell.length_b   1.000
_cell.length_c   1.000
_cell.angle_alpha   90.00
_cell.angle_beta   90.00
_cell.angle_gamma   90.00
#
_symmetry.space_group_name_H-M   'P 1'
#
loop_
_entity.id
_entity.type
_entity.pdbx_description
1 polymer ?
#
loop_
_entity_poly.entity_id
_entity_poly.type
_entity_poly.pdbx_seq_one_letter_code
_entity_poly.pdbx_strand_id
1 'polypeptide(L)'
;MRSQTFLIAALAVTANAHGMVKSIEGANGVSMPGLSVADGTPRDCSSNGCGSQADTAIIRDREISSGEVGPLGRNQGNGPIKAETMIANFMGGGTAPKNNGAASSVGQEDNIPQNQQGARGGRNNNNKREKNWVSRQLGGLFGGGGNAVDGPPETMVAASAGQGASAGLPTASDSGAVTMTFRQINQDGAGPLTADIDCTSGGTDAAAFQSAEVSTDVPGLPFGNQGLSLATNSEFPLVVQMPAGMTCDASVGGADNVCVVRVRNGAAAGPFGGSAAFTQTAAGRKRAIAYRLKKRMEFRA
;
A
#
# COMPACT_ATOMS: atom_id res chain seq x y z
N MET A 1 -55.54 6.42 -14.33
CA MET A 1 -54.54 7.48 -14.55
C MET A 1 -53.23 7.06 -13.90
N ARG A 2 -52.21 6.83 -14.76
CA ARG A 2 -50.74 6.90 -14.55
C ARG A 2 -50.14 6.42 -13.22
N SER A 3 -49.61 5.19 -13.24
CA SER A 3 -48.59 4.71 -12.30
C SER A 3 -47.25 5.37 -12.67
N GLN A 4 -46.63 6.12 -11.75
CA GLN A 4 -45.28 6.67 -11.92
C GLN A 4 -44.28 5.72 -11.26
N THR A 5 -43.59 4.92 -12.09
CA THR A 5 -42.38 4.21 -11.68
C THR A 5 -41.22 5.21 -11.62
N PHE A 6 -40.73 5.49 -10.42
CA PHE A 6 -39.46 6.20 -10.22
C PHE A 6 -38.31 5.26 -10.61
N LEU A 7 -37.70 5.52 -11.75
CA LEU A 7 -36.39 4.95 -12.12
C LEU A 7 -35.33 5.61 -11.25
N ILE A 8 -34.87 4.92 -10.21
CA ILE A 8 -33.65 5.27 -9.49
C ILE A 8 -32.50 4.88 -10.43
N ALA A 9 -31.97 5.86 -11.16
CA ALA A 9 -30.70 5.70 -11.85
C ALA A 9 -29.62 5.58 -10.78
N ALA A 10 -29.09 4.37 -10.57
CA ALA A 10 -27.86 4.19 -9.82
C ALA A 10 -26.75 4.89 -10.63
N LEU A 11 -26.36 6.10 -10.23
CA LEU A 11 -25.12 6.70 -10.70
C LEU A 11 -23.99 5.81 -10.16
N ALA A 12 -23.49 4.92 -11.01
CA ALA A 12 -22.19 4.32 -10.81
C ALA A 12 -21.15 5.42 -11.04
N VAL A 13 -20.85 6.20 -10.00
CA VAL A 13 -19.66 7.04 -9.96
C VAL A 13 -18.50 6.05 -10.00
N THR A 14 -17.86 5.91 -11.16
CA THR A 14 -16.60 5.20 -11.27
C THR A 14 -15.61 5.99 -10.43
N ALA A 15 -15.13 5.41 -9.34
CA ALA A 15 -14.13 6.01 -8.50
C ALA A 15 -12.74 5.57 -9.01
N ASN A 16 -11.98 6.48 -9.62
CA ASN A 16 -10.57 6.26 -9.97
C ASN A 16 -9.68 6.56 -8.75
N ALA A 17 -9.74 5.64 -7.80
CA ALA A 17 -9.18 5.75 -6.47
C ALA A 17 -7.68 5.45 -6.37
N HIS A 18 -6.78 6.41 -6.48
CA HIS A 18 -5.34 6.12 -6.47
C HIS A 18 -4.72 6.33 -5.08
N GLY A 19 -4.22 5.25 -4.52
CA GLY A 19 -3.44 5.24 -3.30
C GLY A 19 -2.51 4.03 -3.25
N MET A 20 -1.40 4.16 -2.55
CA MET A 20 -0.37 3.13 -2.53
C MET A 20 0.27 2.94 -1.16
N VAL A 21 0.86 1.76 -0.94
CA VAL A 21 1.74 1.53 0.21
C VAL A 21 3.08 2.22 -0.07
N LYS A 22 3.33 3.35 0.58
CA LYS A 22 4.58 4.11 0.45
C LYS A 22 5.74 3.39 1.14
N SER A 23 5.52 2.97 2.37
CA SER A 23 6.54 2.30 3.17
C SER A 23 5.93 1.31 4.14
N ILE A 24 6.76 0.39 4.58
CA ILE A 24 6.50 -0.46 5.74
C ILE A 24 7.47 -0.09 6.86
N GLU A 25 6.95 -0.02 8.08
CA GLU A 25 7.69 0.34 9.29
C GLU A 25 7.78 -0.89 10.20
N GLY A 26 8.97 -1.46 10.30
CA GLY A 26 9.23 -2.67 11.07
C GLY A 26 9.31 -2.39 12.58
N ALA A 27 8.88 -3.36 13.38
CA ALA A 27 9.06 -3.30 14.84
C ALA A 27 10.55 -3.33 15.26
N ASN A 28 11.43 -3.79 14.37
CA ASN A 28 12.90 -3.70 14.49
C ASN A 28 13.46 -2.32 14.14
N GLY A 29 12.63 -1.32 13.85
CA GLY A 29 13.05 0.04 13.50
C GLY A 29 13.55 0.20 12.07
N VAL A 30 13.42 -0.84 11.23
CA VAL A 30 13.78 -0.81 9.81
C VAL A 30 12.58 -0.34 8.99
N SER A 31 12.81 0.63 8.10
CA SER A 31 11.82 1.09 7.12
C SER A 31 12.21 0.63 5.73
N MET A 32 11.25 0.11 4.96
CA MET A 32 11.48 -0.29 3.57
C MET A 32 10.40 0.34 2.67
N PRO A 33 10.74 0.79 1.45
CA PRO A 33 9.76 1.20 0.47
C PRO A 33 8.75 0.07 0.17
N GLY A 34 7.50 0.46 -0.13
CA GLY A 34 6.51 -0.48 -0.65
C GLY A 34 6.95 -1.08 -2.00
N LEU A 35 6.46 -2.27 -2.34
CA LEU A 35 6.99 -3.05 -3.47
C LEU A 35 6.70 -2.45 -4.85
N SER A 36 5.72 -1.53 -4.94
CA SER A 36 5.39 -0.83 -6.18
C SER A 36 6.10 0.52 -6.32
N VAL A 37 6.72 1.04 -5.25
CA VAL A 37 7.38 2.36 -5.25
C VAL A 37 8.46 2.40 -6.33
N ALA A 38 8.48 3.47 -7.10
CA ALA A 38 9.48 3.69 -8.14
C ALA A 38 10.11 5.07 -8.03
N ASP A 39 11.44 5.12 -8.08
CA ASP A 39 12.18 6.38 -8.07
C ASP A 39 11.85 7.21 -9.32
N GLY A 40 11.86 8.53 -9.16
CA GLY A 40 11.48 9.49 -10.21
C GLY A 40 9.98 9.72 -10.33
N THR A 41 9.13 9.01 -9.57
CA THR A 41 7.69 9.29 -9.54
C THR A 41 7.42 10.67 -8.93
N PRO A 42 6.73 11.59 -9.62
CA PRO A 42 6.39 12.91 -9.08
C PRO A 42 5.54 12.79 -7.80
N ARG A 43 5.81 13.62 -6.80
CA ARG A 43 5.08 13.64 -5.51
C ARG A 43 4.47 15.01 -5.18
N ASP A 44 4.50 15.94 -6.13
CA ASP A 44 4.08 17.35 -6.03
C ASP A 44 2.77 17.65 -6.79
N CYS A 45 2.07 16.62 -7.25
CA CYS A 45 0.81 16.74 -7.96
C CYS A 45 -0.09 15.53 -7.66
N SER A 46 -1.40 15.70 -7.84
CA SER A 46 -2.42 14.66 -7.56
C SER A 46 -3.20 14.24 -8.79
N SER A 47 -2.87 14.81 -9.96
CA SER A 47 -3.51 14.47 -11.23
C SER A 47 -2.83 13.28 -11.88
N ASN A 48 -3.55 12.63 -12.76
CA ASN A 48 -3.01 11.54 -13.56
C ASN A 48 -2.00 12.11 -14.54
N GLY A 49 -2.36 13.19 -15.25
CA GLY A 49 -1.54 13.78 -16.32
C GLY A 49 -0.13 14.26 -15.94
N CYS A 50 0.20 14.32 -14.64
CA CYS A 50 1.55 14.65 -14.17
C CYS A 50 2.40 13.42 -13.81
N GLY A 51 1.82 12.22 -13.78
CA GLY A 51 2.52 10.96 -13.50
C GLY A 51 2.70 10.58 -12.02
N SER A 52 2.11 11.31 -11.07
CA SER A 52 2.26 11.00 -9.63
C SER A 52 1.62 9.69 -9.17
N GLN A 53 0.80 9.11 -10.03
CA GLN A 53 0.05 7.86 -9.81
C GLN A 53 0.71 6.67 -10.51
N ALA A 54 1.80 6.88 -11.26
CA ALA A 54 2.40 5.87 -12.12
C ALA A 54 2.92 4.63 -11.36
N ASP A 55 3.26 4.77 -10.08
CA ASP A 55 3.74 3.68 -9.22
C ASP A 55 2.66 3.11 -8.29
N THR A 56 1.40 3.54 -8.45
CA THR A 56 0.25 2.92 -7.79
C THR A 56 -0.01 1.53 -8.35
N ALA A 57 -0.18 0.54 -7.46
CA ALA A 57 -0.49 -0.82 -7.88
C ALA A 57 -1.97 -0.93 -8.31
N ILE A 58 -2.18 -1.51 -9.48
CA ILE A 58 -3.48 -1.93 -10.02
C ILE A 58 -3.57 -3.45 -9.86
N ILE A 59 -4.48 -3.90 -8.99
CA ILE A 59 -4.55 -5.29 -8.50
C ILE A 59 -5.91 -5.90 -8.87
N ARG A 60 -6.09 -6.23 -10.15
CA ARG A 60 -7.34 -6.77 -10.69
C ARG A 60 -7.34 -8.30 -10.65
N ASP A 61 -8.37 -8.89 -10.04
CA ASP A 61 -8.53 -10.35 -9.99
C ASP A 61 -8.62 -10.98 -11.38
N ARG A 62 -9.19 -10.27 -12.36
CA ARG A 62 -9.18 -10.70 -13.76
C ARG A 62 -7.76 -10.87 -14.32
N GLU A 63 -6.88 -9.90 -14.08
CA GLU A 63 -5.51 -9.93 -14.61
C GLU A 63 -4.66 -10.99 -13.89
N ILE A 64 -4.93 -11.21 -12.59
CA ILE A 64 -4.28 -12.26 -11.79
C ILE A 64 -4.75 -13.65 -12.25
N SER A 65 -6.06 -13.86 -12.40
CA SER A 65 -6.63 -15.16 -12.77
C SER A 65 -6.32 -15.57 -14.22
N SER A 66 -6.12 -14.61 -15.12
CA SER A 66 -5.67 -14.88 -16.49
C SER A 66 -4.16 -15.15 -16.59
N GLY A 67 -3.39 -14.87 -15.54
CA GLY A 67 -1.93 -14.94 -15.55
C GLY A 67 -1.25 -13.79 -16.28
N GLU A 68 -1.97 -12.71 -16.61
CA GLU A 68 -1.40 -11.51 -17.24
C GLU A 68 -0.42 -10.79 -16.29
N VAL A 69 -0.73 -10.81 -14.99
CA VAL A 69 0.11 -10.26 -13.92
C VAL A 69 0.17 -11.21 -12.74
N GLY A 70 1.20 -11.06 -11.90
CA GLY A 70 1.28 -11.77 -10.62
C GLY A 70 0.32 -11.20 -9.57
N PRO A 71 0.22 -11.84 -8.39
CA PRO A 71 -0.70 -11.43 -7.31
C PRO A 71 -0.52 -9.99 -6.82
N LEU A 72 0.65 -9.39 -7.02
CA LEU A 72 0.93 -8.00 -6.63
C LEU A 72 0.45 -6.98 -7.66
N GLY A 73 -0.15 -7.43 -8.76
CA GLY A 73 -0.66 -6.59 -9.83
C GLY A 73 0.45 -5.98 -10.67
N ARG A 74 0.16 -4.80 -11.23
CA ARG A 74 1.07 -4.01 -12.05
C ARG A 74 0.93 -2.54 -11.74
N ASN A 75 1.89 -1.73 -12.14
CA ASN A 75 1.76 -0.28 -12.18
C ASN A 75 2.02 0.23 -13.61
N GLN A 76 1.80 1.51 -13.85
CA GLN A 76 1.92 2.11 -15.19
C GLN A 76 3.35 2.59 -15.48
N GLY A 77 4.16 2.77 -14.43
CA GLY A 77 5.57 3.11 -14.54
C GLY A 77 6.44 1.97 -15.06
N ASN A 78 6.22 0.76 -14.52
CA ASN A 78 7.17 -0.35 -14.59
C ASN A 78 6.52 -1.69 -14.98
N GLY A 79 5.20 -1.75 -15.14
CA GLY A 79 4.49 -2.98 -15.48
C GLY A 79 4.30 -3.91 -14.27
N PRO A 80 4.37 -5.25 -14.45
CA PRO A 80 4.12 -6.20 -13.36
C PRO A 80 5.03 -6.01 -12.14
N ILE A 81 4.42 -5.97 -10.96
CA ILE A 81 5.12 -5.77 -9.68
C ILE A 81 5.65 -7.12 -9.18
N LYS A 82 6.95 -7.16 -8.82
CA LYS A 82 7.61 -8.35 -8.25
C LYS A 82 8.27 -7.98 -6.93
N ALA A 83 7.95 -8.72 -5.86
CA ALA A 83 8.55 -8.50 -4.54
C ALA A 83 10.10 -8.58 -4.59
N GLU A 84 10.61 -9.54 -5.37
CA GLU A 84 12.04 -9.76 -5.54
C GLU A 84 12.80 -8.52 -6.04
N THR A 85 12.21 -7.69 -6.90
CA THR A 85 12.88 -6.48 -7.39
C THR A 85 13.20 -5.51 -6.25
N MET A 86 12.21 -5.22 -5.40
CA MET A 86 12.39 -4.28 -4.29
C MET A 86 13.25 -4.90 -3.18
N ILE A 87 13.00 -6.18 -2.84
CA ILE A 87 13.73 -6.88 -1.80
C ILE A 87 15.21 -7.02 -2.18
N ALA A 88 15.53 -7.45 -3.39
CA ALA A 88 16.92 -7.58 -3.83
C ALA A 88 17.65 -6.23 -3.83
N ASN A 89 17.00 -5.15 -4.26
CA ASN A 89 17.57 -3.80 -4.18
C ASN A 89 17.84 -3.38 -2.73
N PHE A 90 16.86 -3.59 -1.84
CA PHE A 90 17.01 -3.29 -0.42
C PHE A 90 18.11 -4.13 0.26
N MET A 91 18.26 -5.39 -0.14
CA MET A 91 19.35 -6.28 0.29
C MET A 91 20.70 -5.96 -0.37
N GLY A 92 20.77 -4.99 -1.28
CA GLY A 92 22.00 -4.52 -1.92
C GLY A 92 22.43 -5.29 -3.16
N GLY A 93 21.63 -6.26 -3.62
CA GLY A 93 21.88 -7.07 -4.82
C GLY A 93 21.10 -6.63 -6.07
N GLY A 94 20.19 -5.67 -5.94
CA GLY A 94 19.30 -5.22 -7.01
C GLY A 94 19.58 -3.81 -7.53
N THR A 95 18.72 -3.34 -8.42
CA THR A 95 18.73 -1.95 -8.93
C THR A 95 17.40 -1.30 -8.60
N ALA A 96 17.44 -0.03 -8.20
CA ALA A 96 16.24 0.72 -7.87
C ALA A 96 15.29 0.80 -9.09
N PRO A 97 14.05 0.31 -8.99
CA PRO A 97 13.04 0.52 -10.02
C PRO A 97 12.82 2.03 -10.23
N LYS A 98 12.87 2.45 -11.50
CA LYS A 98 12.63 3.84 -11.91
C LYS A 98 11.32 3.91 -12.66
N ASN A 99 10.53 4.94 -12.39
CA ASN A 99 9.30 5.19 -13.12
C ASN A 99 9.61 5.50 -14.60
N ASN A 100 9.18 4.61 -15.50
CA ASN A 100 9.29 4.79 -16.94
C ASN A 100 7.95 5.14 -17.61
N GLY A 101 6.91 5.39 -16.83
CA GLY A 101 5.58 5.72 -17.33
C GLY A 101 5.54 7.14 -17.88
N ALA A 102 4.85 7.33 -19.01
CA ALA A 102 4.57 8.69 -19.47
C ALA A 102 3.68 9.40 -18.45
N ALA A 103 3.88 10.69 -18.24
CA ALA A 103 3.02 11.52 -17.40
C ALA A 103 1.53 11.42 -17.81
N SER A 104 1.24 11.04 -19.07
CA SER A 104 -0.09 10.81 -19.64
C SER A 104 -0.52 9.34 -19.75
N SER A 105 0.26 8.38 -19.25
CA SER A 105 -0.02 6.94 -19.42
C SER A 105 -1.08 6.38 -18.46
N VAL A 106 -1.50 7.19 -17.50
CA VAL A 106 -2.49 6.87 -16.48
C VAL A 106 -3.90 7.21 -17.00
N GLY A 107 -4.88 6.35 -16.69
CA GLY A 107 -6.22 6.38 -17.33
C GLY A 107 -6.96 7.72 -17.21
N GLN A 108 -8.07 7.86 -17.95
CA GLN A 108 -8.91 9.06 -17.91
C GLN A 108 -9.29 9.42 -16.46
N GLU A 109 -9.01 10.67 -16.07
CA GLU A 109 -9.45 11.22 -14.78
C GLU A 109 -10.98 11.25 -14.73
N ASP A 110 -11.56 11.00 -13.55
CA ASP A 110 -12.95 11.37 -13.33
C ASP A 110 -13.04 12.90 -13.34
N ASN A 111 -13.93 13.45 -14.18
CA ASN A 111 -14.21 14.88 -14.24
C ASN A 111 -14.96 15.32 -12.98
N ILE A 112 -14.25 15.50 -11.86
CA ILE A 112 -14.80 16.11 -10.65
C ILE A 112 -14.74 17.65 -10.84
N PRO A 113 -15.87 18.37 -10.71
CA PRO A 113 -15.92 19.81 -10.95
C PRO A 113 -14.85 20.57 -10.15
N GLN A 114 -14.06 21.34 -10.88
CA GLN A 114 -12.91 22.11 -10.41
C GLN A 114 -13.23 23.17 -9.33
N ASN A 115 -14.51 23.37 -8.97
CA ASN A 115 -14.91 24.33 -7.93
C ASN A 115 -14.62 23.84 -6.49
N GLN A 116 -14.25 22.57 -6.30
CA GLN A 116 -13.79 22.04 -5.00
C GLN A 116 -12.26 21.88 -4.91
N GLN A 117 -11.52 22.08 -6.00
CA GLN A 117 -10.06 22.07 -6.00
C GLN A 117 -9.56 23.44 -5.50
N GLY A 118 -9.39 23.55 -4.19
CA GLY A 118 -8.78 24.72 -3.56
C GLY A 118 -7.39 24.97 -4.14
N ALA A 119 -7.26 26.03 -4.93
CA ALA A 119 -6.01 26.50 -5.51
C ALA A 119 -4.93 26.72 -4.45
N ARG A 120 -3.88 25.87 -4.44
CA ARG A 120 -2.61 26.18 -3.78
C ARG A 120 -1.46 25.83 -4.70
N GLY A 121 -1.22 26.76 -5.63
CA GLY A 121 -0.06 26.80 -6.49
C GLY A 121 1.25 26.81 -5.69
N GLY A 122 2.26 26.21 -6.30
CA GLY A 122 3.56 25.92 -5.71
C GLY A 122 4.26 27.12 -5.06
N ARG A 123 4.92 26.83 -3.95
CA ARG A 123 6.02 27.65 -3.43
C ARG A 123 7.17 26.73 -3.03
N ASN A 124 8.17 26.70 -3.90
CA ASN A 124 9.53 26.26 -3.60
C ASN A 124 10.00 26.88 -2.29
N ASN A 125 10.45 26.05 -1.35
CA ASN A 125 11.42 26.44 -0.33
C ASN A 125 12.26 25.23 0.06
N ASN A 126 13.40 25.10 -0.60
CA ASN A 126 14.52 24.30 -0.14
C ASN A 126 15.01 24.87 1.20
N ASN A 127 14.97 24.08 2.27
CA ASN A 127 16.06 23.89 3.23
C ASN A 127 15.56 23.27 4.55
N LYS A 128 16.30 22.25 5.01
CA LYS A 128 16.34 21.67 6.37
C LYS A 128 15.12 20.84 6.81
N ARG A 129 15.16 19.53 6.52
CA ARG A 129 14.38 18.53 7.27
C ARG A 129 15.19 17.26 7.50
N GLU A 130 16.10 17.36 8.46
CA GLU A 130 16.69 16.22 9.15
C GLU A 130 16.47 16.49 10.66
N LYS A 131 15.95 15.52 11.40
CA LYS A 131 15.64 15.52 12.85
C LYS A 131 14.33 16.16 13.35
N ASN A 132 13.17 15.58 13.03
CA ASN A 132 12.04 15.55 14.00
C ASN A 132 10.88 14.63 13.59
N TRP A 133 11.15 13.32 13.45
CA TRP A 133 10.10 12.32 13.17
C TRP A 133 9.36 11.88 14.45
N VAL A 134 10.06 11.74 15.58
CA VAL A 134 9.46 11.29 16.86
C VAL A 134 8.41 12.25 17.43
N SER A 135 8.55 13.57 17.19
CA SER A 135 7.60 14.57 17.71
C SER A 135 6.24 14.62 16.98
N ARG A 136 6.12 14.02 15.79
CA ARG A 136 4.84 14.00 15.04
C ARG A 136 3.95 12.81 15.42
N GLN A 137 4.52 11.75 16.01
CA GLN A 137 3.80 10.53 16.38
C GLN A 137 2.87 10.73 17.60
N LEU A 138 3.16 11.69 18.49
CA LEU A 138 2.41 11.90 19.74
C LEU A 138 1.32 12.98 19.66
N GLY A 139 1.24 13.73 18.55
CA GLY A 139 0.23 14.78 18.35
C GLY A 139 -1.03 14.35 17.60
N GLY A 140 -1.09 13.10 17.11
CA GLY A 140 -2.16 12.58 16.24
C GLY A 140 -3.22 11.71 16.95
N LEU A 141 -3.24 11.69 18.29
CA LEU A 141 -4.12 10.81 19.08
C LEU A 141 -5.59 11.29 19.16
N PHE A 142 -5.93 12.43 18.55
CA PHE A 142 -7.31 12.88 18.38
C PHE A 142 -7.53 13.24 16.91
N GLY A 143 -8.47 12.54 16.27
CA GLY A 143 -8.65 12.47 14.83
C GLY A 143 -8.62 13.81 14.09
N GLY A 144 -7.97 13.80 12.93
CA GLY A 144 -7.93 14.91 11.97
C GLY A 144 -7.03 14.53 10.80
N GLY A 145 -7.57 14.64 9.58
CA GLY A 145 -7.01 14.08 8.34
C GLY A 145 -5.54 14.39 8.05
N GLY A 146 -4.90 13.48 7.31
CA GLY A 146 -3.52 13.63 6.86
C GLY A 146 -3.36 14.93 6.07
N ASN A 147 -2.36 15.72 6.44
CA ASN A 147 -2.00 16.93 5.69
C ASN A 147 -1.43 16.53 4.33
N ALA A 148 -1.69 17.35 3.29
CA ALA A 148 -1.03 17.19 2.00
C ALA A 148 0.50 17.22 2.16
N VAL A 149 1.17 16.27 1.51
CA VAL A 149 2.61 16.02 1.57
C VAL A 149 3.14 16.09 0.14
N ASP A 150 3.40 17.31 -0.33
CA ASP A 150 4.12 17.54 -1.57
C ASP A 150 5.63 17.45 -1.32
N GLY A 151 6.36 16.93 -2.30
CA GLY A 151 7.80 16.71 -2.20
C GLY A 151 8.48 16.55 -3.55
N PRO A 152 9.83 16.49 -3.57
CA PRO A 152 10.56 16.16 -4.78
C PRO A 152 10.15 14.78 -5.31
N PRO A 153 10.48 14.44 -6.57
CA PRO A 153 10.27 13.10 -7.10
C PRO A 153 10.82 12.02 -6.16
N GLU A 154 10.18 10.87 -6.18
CA GLU A 154 10.53 9.74 -5.33
C GLU A 154 12.01 9.35 -5.46
N THR A 155 12.68 9.13 -4.34
CA THR A 155 14.10 8.72 -4.30
C THR A 155 14.39 7.69 -3.22
N MET A 156 13.36 7.24 -2.48
CA MET A 156 13.56 6.38 -1.32
C MET A 156 14.10 5.00 -1.68
N VAL A 157 13.91 4.54 -2.92
CA VAL A 157 14.31 3.18 -3.31
C VAL A 157 15.81 3.09 -3.50
N ALA A 158 16.42 4.03 -4.24
CA ALA A 158 17.86 4.14 -4.31
C ALA A 158 18.49 4.50 -2.95
N ALA A 159 17.85 5.38 -2.17
CA ALA A 159 18.37 5.80 -0.86
C ALA A 159 18.39 4.66 0.17
N SER A 160 17.51 3.66 0.01
CA SER A 160 17.42 2.50 0.91
C SER A 160 18.16 1.25 0.40
N ALA A 161 18.78 1.32 -0.78
CA ALA A 161 19.52 0.20 -1.34
C ALA A 161 20.66 -0.25 -0.40
N GLY A 162 20.74 -1.56 -0.16
CA GLY A 162 21.74 -2.16 0.72
C GLY A 162 21.49 -2.03 2.22
N GLN A 163 20.48 -1.28 2.68
CA GLN A 163 20.17 -1.18 4.12
C GLN A 163 19.77 -2.54 4.72
N GLY A 164 19.10 -3.38 3.94
CA GLY A 164 18.68 -4.72 4.36
C GLY A 164 19.84 -5.69 4.58
N ALA A 165 20.99 -5.47 3.94
CA ALA A 165 22.17 -6.33 4.12
C ALA A 165 22.71 -6.28 5.56
N SER A 166 22.53 -5.16 6.26
CA SER A 166 22.98 -4.99 7.65
C SER A 166 21.84 -5.10 8.67
N ALA A 167 20.67 -4.56 8.34
CA ALA A 167 19.55 -4.45 9.29
C ALA A 167 18.49 -5.56 9.12
N GLY A 168 18.53 -6.33 8.03
CA GLY A 168 17.47 -7.23 7.62
C GLY A 168 16.23 -6.48 7.12
N LEU A 169 15.15 -7.21 6.81
CA LEU A 169 13.88 -6.62 6.42
C LEU A 169 13.11 -6.07 7.64
N PRO A 170 12.15 -5.14 7.43
CA PRO A 170 11.17 -4.75 8.43
C PRO A 170 10.46 -5.97 9.03
N THR A 171 10.29 -5.99 10.35
CA THR A 171 9.57 -7.08 11.03
C THR A 171 8.14 -6.69 11.36
N ALA A 172 7.19 -7.62 11.28
CA ALA A 172 5.93 -7.47 12.01
C ALA A 172 6.21 -7.33 13.52
N SER A 173 5.29 -6.75 14.27
CA SER A 173 5.38 -6.73 15.73
C SER A 173 5.39 -8.14 16.30
N ASP A 174 5.76 -8.27 17.57
CA ASP A 174 5.65 -9.56 18.24
C ASP A 174 4.25 -10.10 18.13
N SER A 175 3.17 -9.31 18.27
CA SER A 175 1.76 -9.74 18.09
C SER A 175 1.34 -10.00 16.64
N GLY A 176 2.19 -9.71 15.66
CA GLY A 176 1.91 -9.91 14.23
C GLY A 176 1.24 -8.71 13.57
N ALA A 177 1.31 -7.51 14.18
CA ALA A 177 0.85 -6.28 13.54
C ALA A 177 1.90 -5.82 12.52
N VAL A 178 1.46 -5.55 11.30
CA VAL A 178 2.27 -5.03 10.19
C VAL A 178 1.90 -3.58 9.98
N THR A 179 2.83 -2.67 10.26
CA THR A 179 2.61 -1.22 10.18
C THR A 179 3.13 -0.68 8.86
N MET A 180 2.30 0.06 8.14
CA MET A 180 2.61 0.67 6.85
C MET A 180 2.22 2.14 6.83
N THR A 181 2.86 2.91 5.96
CA THR A 181 2.39 4.23 5.55
C THR A 181 1.69 4.08 4.21
N PHE A 182 0.39 4.39 4.17
CA PHE A 182 -0.38 4.44 2.94
C PHE A 182 -0.47 5.89 2.45
N ARG A 183 -0.11 6.13 1.19
CA ARG A 183 -0.23 7.43 0.54
C ARG A 183 -1.49 7.45 -0.31
N GLN A 184 -2.43 8.30 0.06
CA GLN A 184 -3.60 8.63 -0.74
C GLN A 184 -3.24 9.77 -1.69
N ILE A 185 -3.34 9.53 -3.00
CA ILE A 185 -2.94 10.51 -4.02
C ILE A 185 -4.12 11.42 -4.38
N ASN A 186 -5.29 10.84 -4.63
CA ASN A 186 -6.52 11.57 -4.95
C ASN A 186 -7.70 11.19 -4.02
N GLN A 187 -8.81 11.93 -4.08
CA GLN A 187 -9.90 11.83 -3.11
C GLN A 187 -10.57 10.46 -3.04
N ASP A 188 -10.59 9.76 -4.17
CA ASP A 188 -11.22 8.45 -4.27
C ASP A 188 -10.29 7.33 -3.74
N GLY A 189 -8.98 7.59 -3.59
CA GLY A 189 -7.96 6.62 -3.16
C GLY A 189 -8.03 6.14 -1.70
N ALA A 190 -9.04 6.55 -0.94
CA ALA A 190 -9.23 6.14 0.44
C ALA A 190 -9.95 4.77 0.55
N GLY A 191 -9.78 4.15 1.72
CA GLY A 191 -10.37 2.86 2.05
C GLY A 191 -11.91 2.89 2.12
N PRO A 192 -12.57 1.75 2.39
CA PRO A 192 -11.99 0.67 3.14
C PRO A 192 -11.00 -0.15 2.32
N LEU A 193 -9.80 -0.36 2.88
CA LEU A 193 -8.82 -1.26 2.29
C LEU A 193 -9.13 -2.69 2.74
N THR A 194 -9.00 -3.62 1.81
CA THR A 194 -8.90 -5.05 2.10
C THR A 194 -7.44 -5.44 2.12
N ALA A 195 -7.08 -6.40 2.98
CA ALA A 195 -5.72 -6.89 3.11
C ALA A 195 -5.66 -8.41 2.98
N ASP A 196 -4.61 -8.89 2.32
CA ASP A 196 -4.24 -10.30 2.26
C ASP A 196 -2.75 -10.44 2.57
N ILE A 197 -2.34 -11.55 3.16
CA ILE A 197 -0.94 -11.87 3.42
C ILE A 197 -0.59 -13.23 2.82
N ASP A 198 0.47 -13.24 2.02
CA ASP A 198 1.17 -14.45 1.61
C ASP A 198 2.37 -14.69 2.53
N CYS A 199 2.44 -15.88 3.12
CA CYS A 199 3.54 -16.27 3.99
C CYS A 199 4.46 -17.35 3.39
N THR A 200 4.26 -17.77 2.14
CA THR A 200 4.95 -18.94 1.57
C THR A 200 5.55 -18.71 0.19
N SER A 201 4.90 -17.95 -0.69
CA SER A 201 5.33 -17.85 -2.10
C SER A 201 6.15 -16.60 -2.42
N GLY A 202 6.21 -15.63 -1.50
CA GLY A 202 6.90 -14.36 -1.75
C GLY A 202 6.14 -13.42 -2.68
N GLY A 203 4.82 -13.52 -2.73
CA GLY A 203 3.94 -12.73 -3.59
C GLY A 203 3.82 -13.26 -5.02
N THR A 204 4.14 -14.53 -5.27
CA THR A 204 4.15 -15.13 -6.61
C THR A 204 2.95 -16.04 -6.90
N ASP A 205 2.32 -16.60 -5.86
CA ASP A 205 1.14 -17.45 -5.95
C ASP A 205 -0.08 -16.78 -5.30
N ALA A 206 -1.15 -16.62 -6.08
CA ALA A 206 -2.39 -16.03 -5.59
C ALA A 206 -3.08 -16.90 -4.53
N ALA A 207 -2.92 -18.23 -4.61
CA ALA A 207 -3.53 -19.16 -3.66
C ALA A 207 -2.84 -19.14 -2.29
N ALA A 208 -1.63 -18.58 -2.20
CA ALA A 208 -0.89 -18.46 -0.96
C ALA A 208 -1.35 -17.28 -0.08
N PHE A 209 -2.09 -16.33 -0.66
CA PHE A 209 -2.65 -15.18 0.05
C PHE A 209 -3.85 -15.58 0.91
N GLN A 210 -3.80 -15.23 2.19
CA GLN A 210 -4.92 -15.37 3.13
C GLN A 210 -5.40 -14.00 3.59
N SER A 211 -6.72 -13.85 3.73
CA SER A 211 -7.32 -12.60 4.20
C SER A 211 -6.78 -12.23 5.58
N ALA A 212 -6.47 -10.95 5.76
CA ALA A 212 -5.93 -10.36 6.96
C ALA A 212 -6.79 -9.18 7.41
N GLU A 213 -6.85 -8.97 8.73
CA GLU A 213 -7.64 -7.88 9.31
C GLU A 213 -6.89 -6.54 9.15
N VAL A 214 -7.59 -5.50 8.69
CA VAL A 214 -7.09 -4.13 8.71
C VAL A 214 -7.53 -3.49 10.03
N SER A 215 -6.62 -3.38 11.00
CA SER A 215 -6.91 -2.88 12.35
C SER A 215 -6.85 -1.35 12.45
N THR A 216 -6.11 -0.71 11.54
CA THR A 216 -6.09 0.74 11.37
C THR A 216 -6.15 1.02 9.88
N ASP A 217 -7.22 1.66 9.41
CA ASP A 217 -7.43 1.95 8.00
C ASP A 217 -7.27 3.44 7.68
N VAL A 218 -7.14 3.76 6.39
CA VAL A 218 -7.19 5.12 5.86
C VAL A 218 -8.57 5.71 6.15
N PRO A 219 -8.67 6.84 6.87
CA PRO A 219 -9.97 7.46 7.18
C PRO A 219 -10.73 7.83 5.90
N GLY A 220 -11.82 7.13 5.60
CA GLY A 220 -12.85 7.60 4.67
C GLY A 220 -13.79 8.60 5.36
N LEU A 221 -14.39 9.53 4.62
CA LEU A 221 -15.46 10.38 5.17
C LEU A 221 -16.66 9.52 5.58
N PRO A 222 -17.35 9.85 6.68
CA PRO A 222 -18.54 9.14 7.13
C PRO A 222 -19.80 9.41 6.27
N PHE A 223 -19.71 10.26 5.22
CA PHE A 223 -20.82 10.57 4.32
C PHE A 223 -20.70 9.78 3.02
N GLY A 224 -21.26 8.57 3.02
CA GLY A 224 -21.33 7.69 1.86
C GLY A 224 -20.54 6.40 2.08
N ASN A 225 -21.20 5.26 1.89
CA ASN A 225 -20.70 3.91 2.17
C ASN A 225 -19.60 3.45 1.17
N GLN A 226 -18.72 4.35 0.70
CA GLN A 226 -17.84 4.13 -0.46
C GLN A 226 -16.43 4.73 -0.34
N GLY A 227 -16.02 5.25 0.83
CA GLY A 227 -14.60 5.55 1.03
C GLY A 227 -14.09 6.87 0.45
N LEU A 228 -14.97 7.82 0.19
CA LEU A 228 -14.58 9.15 -0.29
C LEU A 228 -13.79 9.89 0.81
N SER A 229 -12.58 10.36 0.52
CA SER A 229 -11.78 11.19 1.44
C SER A 229 -11.45 12.51 0.75
N LEU A 230 -11.66 13.65 1.42
CA LEU A 230 -11.28 14.96 0.85
C LEU A 230 -9.75 15.16 0.79
N ALA A 231 -8.98 14.22 1.36
CA ALA A 231 -7.53 14.30 1.38
C ALA A 231 -6.94 14.00 0.00
N THR A 232 -5.96 14.80 -0.40
CA THR A 232 -5.17 14.59 -1.62
C THR A 232 -3.70 14.74 -1.24
N ASN A 233 -2.83 13.92 -1.83
CA ASN A 233 -1.41 13.84 -1.46
C ASN A 233 -1.16 13.62 0.04
N SER A 234 -2.00 12.86 0.73
CA SER A 234 -1.90 12.66 2.18
C SER A 234 -1.35 11.28 2.53
N GLU A 235 -0.67 11.20 3.68
CA GLU A 235 -0.14 9.94 4.21
C GLU A 235 -0.88 9.56 5.49
N PHE A 236 -1.23 8.28 5.58
CA PHE A 236 -2.00 7.72 6.68
C PHE A 236 -1.33 6.45 7.22
N PRO A 237 -1.39 6.22 8.54
CA PRO A 237 -1.00 4.94 9.09
C PRO A 237 -1.99 3.86 8.63
N LEU A 238 -1.46 2.72 8.22
CA LEU A 238 -2.21 1.52 7.86
C LEU A 238 -1.63 0.35 8.66
N VAL A 239 -2.48 -0.36 9.40
CA VAL A 239 -2.04 -1.51 10.21
C VAL A 239 -2.84 -2.73 9.81
N VAL A 240 -2.13 -3.79 9.43
CA VAL A 240 -2.69 -5.09 9.05
C VAL A 240 -2.24 -6.14 10.06
N GLN A 241 -3.17 -6.93 10.56
CA GLN A 241 -2.88 -8.01 11.51
C GLN A 241 -2.65 -9.32 10.76
N MET A 242 -1.49 -9.95 10.99
CA MET A 242 -1.18 -11.27 10.46
C MET A 242 -2.22 -12.30 10.88
N PRO A 243 -2.72 -13.16 9.96
CA PRO A 243 -3.64 -14.22 10.30
C PRO A 243 -3.05 -15.18 11.35
N ALA A 244 -3.91 -15.60 12.28
CA ALA A 244 -3.48 -16.44 13.39
C ALA A 244 -2.93 -17.78 12.88
N GLY A 245 -1.75 -18.14 13.37
CA GLY A 245 -1.11 -19.38 12.98
C GLY A 245 -0.33 -19.31 11.68
N MET A 246 -0.18 -18.18 10.98
CA MET A 246 0.72 -18.11 9.82
C MET A 246 2.19 -17.84 10.21
N THR A 247 3.10 -18.39 9.41
CA THR A 247 4.56 -18.27 9.57
C THR A 247 5.19 -17.79 8.28
N CYS A 248 6.07 -16.79 8.33
CA CYS A 248 6.79 -16.31 7.14
C CYS A 248 7.86 -17.32 6.72
N ASP A 249 7.63 -18.00 5.60
CA ASP A 249 8.43 -19.15 5.16
C ASP A 249 8.99 -18.96 3.74
N ALA A 250 8.70 -17.83 3.08
CA ALA A 250 9.26 -17.54 1.76
C ALA A 250 10.73 -17.06 1.85
N SER A 251 11.48 -17.35 0.78
CA SER A 251 12.79 -16.78 0.51
C SER A 251 12.71 -15.97 -0.79
N VAL A 252 13.03 -14.68 -0.74
CA VAL A 252 12.82 -13.74 -1.85
C VAL A 252 13.96 -12.74 -1.89
N GLY A 253 14.57 -12.50 -3.07
CA GLY A 253 15.52 -11.41 -3.27
C GLY A 253 16.71 -11.40 -2.30
N GLY A 254 17.17 -12.57 -1.85
CA GLY A 254 18.28 -12.69 -0.89
C GLY A 254 17.88 -12.56 0.59
N ALA A 255 16.59 -12.49 0.92
CA ALA A 255 16.08 -12.53 2.28
C ALA A 255 15.27 -13.81 2.52
N ASP A 256 15.40 -14.40 3.71
CA ASP A 256 14.58 -15.50 4.22
C ASP A 256 13.52 -15.00 5.20
N ASN A 257 12.62 -15.89 5.64
CA ASN A 257 11.57 -15.57 6.62
C ASN A 257 10.65 -14.45 6.10
N VAL A 258 10.38 -14.43 4.79
CA VAL A 258 9.63 -13.37 4.12
C VAL A 258 8.14 -13.69 4.09
N CYS A 259 7.33 -12.68 4.40
CA CYS A 259 5.93 -12.59 4.06
C CYS A 259 5.71 -11.36 3.16
N VAL A 260 4.63 -11.39 2.40
CA VAL A 260 4.18 -10.25 1.60
C VAL A 260 2.76 -9.90 2.00
N VAL A 261 2.54 -8.66 2.44
CA VAL A 261 1.20 -8.10 2.62
C VAL A 261 0.81 -7.36 1.35
N ARG A 262 -0.45 -7.52 0.95
CA ARG A 262 -1.08 -6.82 -0.17
C ARG A 262 -2.34 -6.14 0.34
N VAL A 263 -2.53 -4.88 -0.01
CA VAL A 263 -3.74 -4.12 0.30
C VAL A 263 -4.33 -3.50 -0.95
N ARG A 264 -5.65 -3.43 -1.02
CA ARG A 264 -6.37 -2.81 -2.14
C ARG A 264 -7.75 -2.30 -1.73
N ASN A 265 -8.21 -1.24 -2.37
CA ASN A 265 -9.56 -0.71 -2.24
C ASN A 265 -10.57 -1.43 -3.16
N GLY A 266 -11.84 -1.06 -3.05
CA GLY A 266 -12.95 -1.62 -3.84
C GLY A 266 -13.20 -0.95 -5.20
N ALA A 267 -12.26 -0.18 -5.74
CA ALA A 267 -12.50 0.64 -6.92
C ALA A 267 -12.72 -0.18 -8.20
N ALA A 268 -13.78 0.17 -8.95
CA ALA A 268 -14.19 -0.56 -10.15
C ALA A 268 -13.23 -0.37 -11.34
N ALA A 269 -12.58 0.80 -11.44
CA ALA A 269 -11.58 1.08 -12.48
C ALA A 269 -10.30 0.23 -12.31
N GLY A 270 -10.13 -0.39 -11.16
CA GLY A 270 -9.04 -1.27 -10.80
C GLY A 270 -8.87 -1.18 -9.29
N PRO A 271 -8.93 -2.27 -8.53
CA PRO A 271 -8.58 -2.20 -7.11
C PRO A 271 -7.17 -1.65 -6.98
N PHE A 272 -7.06 -0.46 -6.41
CA PHE A 272 -5.78 0.22 -6.25
C PHE A 272 -5.26 0.02 -4.84
N GLY A 273 -3.96 0.02 -4.69
CA GLY A 273 -3.31 -0.08 -3.39
C GLY A 273 -1.82 -0.33 -3.53
N GLY A 274 -1.33 -1.31 -2.80
CA GLY A 274 0.08 -1.64 -2.83
C GLY A 274 0.40 -2.90 -2.05
N SER A 275 1.68 -3.18 -1.93
CA SER A 275 2.18 -4.31 -1.17
C SER A 275 3.49 -3.96 -0.47
N ALA A 276 3.81 -4.71 0.58
CA ALA A 276 5.05 -4.59 1.33
C ALA A 276 5.56 -5.98 1.69
N ALA A 277 6.89 -6.13 1.79
CA ALA A 277 7.50 -7.34 2.32
C ALA A 277 7.99 -7.11 3.75
N PHE A 278 7.89 -8.14 4.56
CA PHE A 278 8.29 -8.11 5.96
C PHE A 278 8.74 -9.49 6.42
N THR A 279 9.36 -9.52 7.60
CA THR A 279 9.74 -10.75 8.28
C THR A 279 9.00 -10.92 9.59
N GLN A 280 8.95 -12.14 10.11
CA GLN A 280 8.36 -12.41 11.42
C GLN A 280 9.43 -12.48 12.50
N THR A 281 9.17 -11.90 13.67
CA THR A 281 10.06 -12.08 14.84
C THR A 281 10.02 -13.53 15.32
N ALA A 282 11.05 -13.95 16.06
CA ALA A 282 11.08 -15.27 16.69
C ALA A 282 9.88 -15.50 17.62
N ALA A 283 9.48 -14.48 18.38
CA ALA A 283 8.31 -14.55 19.26
C ALA A 283 6.99 -14.64 18.46
N GLY A 284 6.89 -13.89 17.35
CA GLY A 284 5.77 -13.97 16.41
C GLY A 284 5.59 -15.37 15.84
N ARG A 285 6.68 -15.98 15.34
CA ARG A 285 6.67 -17.38 14.86
C ARG A 285 6.23 -18.35 15.94
N LYS A 286 6.74 -18.17 17.17
CA LYS A 286 6.40 -19.05 18.31
C LYS A 286 4.91 -18.99 18.66
N ARG A 287 4.30 -17.80 18.66
CA ARG A 287 2.84 -17.66 18.85
C ARG A 287 2.06 -18.35 17.74
N ALA A 288 2.46 -18.18 16.48
CA ALA A 288 1.78 -18.81 15.35
C ALA A 288 1.79 -20.35 15.48
N ILE A 289 2.94 -20.92 15.81
CA ILE A 289 3.07 -22.37 16.05
C ILE A 289 2.23 -22.81 17.26
N ALA A 290 2.27 -22.07 18.36
CA ALA A 290 1.46 -22.36 19.54
C ALA A 290 -0.04 -22.33 19.24
N TYR A 291 -0.51 -21.39 18.41
CA TYR A 291 -1.89 -21.32 17.95
C TYR A 291 -2.27 -22.58 17.14
N ARG A 292 -1.43 -22.98 16.17
CA ARG A 292 -1.64 -24.22 15.38
C ARG A 292 -1.73 -25.46 16.28
N LEU A 293 -0.83 -25.58 17.26
CA LEU A 293 -0.81 -26.70 18.21
C LEU A 293 -2.08 -26.71 19.08
N LYS A 294 -2.48 -25.55 19.62
CA LYS A 294 -3.71 -25.43 20.41
C LYS A 294 -4.93 -25.85 19.61
N LYS A 295 -5.08 -25.35 18.38
CA LYS A 295 -6.20 -25.71 17.51
C LYS A 295 -6.23 -27.21 17.20
N ARG A 296 -5.07 -27.81 16.92
CA ARG A 296 -4.97 -29.27 16.71
C ARG A 296 -5.39 -30.07 17.95
N MET A 297 -5.10 -29.59 19.15
CA MET A 297 -5.53 -30.25 20.40
C MET A 297 -7.04 -30.09 20.61
N GLU A 298 -7.61 -28.91 20.33
CA GLU A 298 -9.06 -28.67 20.41
C GLU A 298 -9.87 -29.58 19.49
N PHE A 299 -9.38 -29.90 18.28
CA PHE A 299 -10.05 -30.85 17.37
C PHE A 299 -9.91 -32.32 17.75
N ARG A 300 -9.02 -32.64 18.69
CA ARG A 300 -8.75 -34.02 19.15
C ARG A 300 -9.42 -34.36 20.48
N ALA A 301 -9.97 -33.36 21.16
CA ALA A 301 -10.73 -33.47 22.39
C ALA A 301 -12.22 -33.65 22.06
#